data_AF-A0A1X7SLS7-F1
#
_entry.id   AF-A0A1X7SLS7-F1
#
_cell.length_a   1.000
_cell.length_b   1.000
_cell.length_c   1.000
_cell.angle_alpha   90.00
_cell.angle_beta   90.00
_cell.angle_gamma   90.00
#
_symmetry.space_group_name_H-M   'P 1'
#
loop_
_entity.id
_entity.type
_entity.pdbx_description
1 polymer ?
#
loop_
_entity_poly.entity_id
_entity_poly.type
_entity_poly.pdbx_seq_one_letter_code
_entity_poly.pdbx_strand_id
1 'polypeptide(L)'
;NDIWQAQTWSSVEYAGRWKLLHYAMRRIYSDVSVTAYQLNGSIAVYVTVDDPQMTAKYSLSVDIISWDGKTVSQKSMPNLQSEGFTGTKVAEYKISDIFQGSVTVNDAYLHIWITEDGSNTILSSTHFFPGNFTKINLPSAKITVSNVTSISSNEVSFSLQSDATAVYVMLDSGALEGYFSDNGFLMTPNTVYNMNFTSWSDISTQDFSKNIVTRSLVDTY
;
A
#
# COMPACT_ATOMS: atom_id res chain seq x y z
N ASN A 1 -8.86 -5.77 -19.51
CA ASN A 1 -8.38 -4.55 -20.20
C ASN A 1 -9.56 -3.87 -20.88
N ASP A 2 -9.38 -2.64 -21.33
CA ASP A 2 -10.37 -1.92 -22.13
C ASP A 2 -10.12 -2.06 -23.63
N ILE A 3 -11.21 -2.13 -24.40
CA ILE A 3 -11.16 -2.14 -25.88
C ILE A 3 -11.25 -0.73 -26.49
N TRP A 4 -11.66 0.27 -25.69
CA TRP A 4 -11.81 1.69 -26.03
C TRP A 4 -12.00 2.52 -24.74
N GLN A 5 -11.97 3.84 -24.82
CA GLN A 5 -12.11 4.73 -23.65
C GLN A 5 -13.57 4.75 -23.14
N ALA A 6 -13.83 4.07 -22.03
CA ALA A 6 -15.13 4.03 -21.37
C ALA A 6 -15.00 3.70 -19.87
N GLN A 7 -16.07 3.89 -19.10
CA GLN A 7 -16.18 3.38 -17.73
C GLN A 7 -16.46 1.87 -17.78
N THR A 8 -15.55 1.08 -17.25
CA THR A 8 -15.61 -0.39 -17.29
C THR A 8 -15.07 -1.00 -15.99
N TRP A 9 -15.19 -2.32 -15.86
CA TRP A 9 -14.58 -3.12 -14.78
C TRP A 9 -13.10 -3.47 -15.01
N SER A 10 -12.47 -2.91 -16.04
CA SER A 10 -11.08 -3.22 -16.33
C SER A 10 -10.15 -2.64 -15.26
N SER A 11 -9.02 -3.30 -14.99
CA SER A 11 -7.91 -2.74 -14.23
C SER A 11 -6.85 -2.06 -15.12
N VAL A 12 -6.93 -2.24 -16.43
CA VAL A 12 -5.98 -1.73 -17.42
C VAL A 12 -6.77 -1.00 -18.50
N GLU A 13 -6.45 0.27 -18.71
CA GLU A 13 -7.09 1.16 -19.67
C GLU A 13 -6.76 0.79 -21.12
N TYR A 14 -7.41 1.47 -22.07
CA TYR A 14 -7.30 1.18 -23.50
C TYR A 14 -5.86 1.29 -23.99
N ALA A 15 -5.21 2.41 -23.67
CA ALA A 15 -3.81 2.63 -23.96
C ALA A 15 -2.92 2.00 -22.89
N GLY A 16 -3.25 0.79 -22.39
CA GLY A 16 -2.43 -0.02 -21.47
C GLY A 16 -2.15 0.54 -20.06
N ARG A 17 -2.58 1.76 -19.72
CA ARG A 17 -2.31 2.38 -18.42
C ARG A 17 -2.93 1.57 -17.30
N TRP A 18 -2.19 1.39 -16.21
CA TRP A 18 -2.70 0.68 -15.04
C TRP A 18 -3.59 1.58 -14.20
N LYS A 19 -4.83 1.13 -13.93
CA LYS A 19 -5.67 1.73 -12.90
C LYS A 19 -5.19 1.27 -11.52
N LEU A 20 -5.56 1.99 -10.46
CA LEU A 20 -5.24 1.63 -9.07
C LEU A 20 -5.60 0.17 -8.72
N LEU A 21 -6.66 -0.38 -9.34
CA LEU A 21 -7.05 -1.79 -9.18
C LEU A 21 -5.93 -2.75 -9.57
N HIS A 22 -5.17 -2.48 -10.64
CA HIS A 22 -4.13 -3.39 -11.10
C HIS A 22 -2.96 -3.43 -10.12
N TYR A 23 -2.61 -2.29 -9.53
CA TYR A 23 -1.62 -2.20 -8.46
C TYR A 23 -2.07 -2.96 -7.21
N ALA A 24 -3.33 -2.82 -6.81
CA ALA A 24 -3.90 -3.60 -5.70
C ALA A 24 -3.86 -5.11 -5.99
N MET A 25 -4.25 -5.53 -7.20
CA MET A 25 -4.20 -6.94 -7.64
C MET A 25 -2.77 -7.51 -7.58
N ARG A 26 -1.77 -6.76 -8.04
CA ARG A 26 -0.37 -7.17 -7.97
C ARG A 26 0.09 -7.44 -6.53
N ARG A 27 -0.39 -6.66 -5.55
CA ARG A 27 -0.05 -6.87 -4.14
C ARG A 27 -0.77 -8.07 -3.51
N ILE A 28 -2.03 -8.31 -3.85
CA ILE A 28 -2.81 -9.41 -3.24
C ILE A 28 -2.56 -10.77 -3.89
N TYR A 29 -2.04 -10.78 -5.13
CA TYR A 29 -1.62 -12.01 -5.84
C TYR A 29 -0.12 -12.30 -5.69
N SER A 30 0.55 -11.74 -4.68
CA SER A 30 1.91 -12.16 -4.33
C SER A 30 1.89 -13.57 -3.72
N ASP A 31 2.97 -14.33 -3.93
CA ASP A 31 3.12 -15.72 -3.47
C ASP A 31 2.83 -15.88 -1.97
N VAL A 32 3.19 -14.87 -1.18
CA VAL A 32 2.77 -14.72 0.22
C VAL A 32 2.08 -13.37 0.38
N SER A 33 0.87 -13.35 0.91
CA SER A 33 0.13 -12.11 1.18
C SER A 33 -0.48 -12.07 2.57
N VAL A 34 -0.41 -10.91 3.24
CA VAL A 34 -1.11 -10.65 4.50
C VAL A 34 -2.33 -9.78 4.23
N THR A 35 -3.49 -10.23 4.71
CA THR A 35 -4.76 -9.51 4.56
C THR A 35 -5.46 -9.37 5.91
N ALA A 36 -6.26 -8.33 6.04
CA ALA A 36 -7.08 -8.10 7.22
C ALA A 36 -8.49 -7.70 6.80
N TYR A 37 -9.48 -8.27 7.48
CA TYR A 37 -10.87 -7.85 7.31
C TYR A 37 -11.60 -7.87 8.65
N GLN A 38 -12.64 -7.04 8.74
CA GLN A 38 -13.46 -6.97 9.94
C GLN A 38 -14.66 -7.91 9.82
N LEU A 39 -14.85 -8.75 10.84
CA LEU A 39 -15.98 -9.65 10.97
C LEU A 39 -16.43 -9.68 12.44
N ASN A 40 -17.72 -9.52 12.69
CA ASN A 40 -18.32 -9.63 14.03
C ASN A 40 -17.64 -8.77 15.12
N GLY A 41 -17.19 -7.57 14.77
CA GLY A 41 -16.54 -6.64 15.72
C GLY A 41 -15.06 -6.95 16.01
N SER A 42 -14.48 -7.91 15.30
CA SER A 42 -13.06 -8.24 15.34
C SER A 42 -12.39 -8.02 13.98
N ILE A 43 -11.10 -7.70 14.01
CA ILE A 43 -10.22 -7.66 12.85
C ILE A 43 -9.52 -9.00 12.79
N ALA A 44 -9.80 -9.80 11.77
CA ALA A 44 -9.14 -11.07 11.52
C ALA A 44 -8.01 -10.86 10.52
N VAL A 45 -6.82 -11.38 10.84
CA VAL A 45 -5.63 -11.32 9.99
C VAL A 45 -5.36 -12.69 9.41
N TYR A 46 -5.21 -12.73 8.10
CA TYR A 46 -4.94 -13.95 7.34
C TYR A 46 -3.62 -13.82 6.60
N VAL A 47 -2.87 -14.92 6.55
CA VAL A 47 -1.73 -15.08 5.66
C VAL A 47 -2.09 -16.13 4.63
N THR A 48 -1.96 -15.76 3.36
CA THR A 48 -2.18 -16.65 2.22
C THR A 48 -0.83 -16.99 1.61
N VAL A 49 -0.61 -18.29 1.35
CA VAL A 49 0.57 -18.79 0.64
C VAL A 49 0.06 -19.51 -0.60
N ASP A 50 0.39 -19.01 -1.78
CA ASP A 50 -0.13 -19.53 -3.05
C ASP A 50 0.70 -20.73 -3.57
N ASP A 51 2.02 -20.69 -3.39
CA ASP A 51 2.91 -21.78 -3.84
C ASP A 51 2.67 -23.05 -2.99
N PRO A 52 2.25 -24.18 -3.59
CA PRO A 52 1.98 -25.43 -2.88
C PRO A 52 3.22 -26.10 -2.29
N GLN A 53 4.42 -25.76 -2.76
CA GLN A 53 5.69 -26.31 -2.27
C GLN A 53 6.36 -25.42 -1.21
N MET A 54 5.78 -24.24 -0.94
CA MET A 54 6.32 -23.29 0.01
C MET A 54 5.73 -23.51 1.41
N THR A 55 6.57 -23.45 2.43
CA THR A 55 6.15 -23.19 3.81
C THR A 55 6.70 -21.82 4.21
N ALA A 56 5.81 -20.84 4.38
CA ALA A 56 6.21 -19.50 4.79
C ALA A 56 6.41 -19.47 6.30
N LYS A 57 7.62 -19.12 6.76
CA LYS A 57 7.95 -18.87 8.18
C LYS A 57 8.18 -17.40 8.39
N TYR A 58 7.48 -16.81 9.36
CA TYR A 58 7.45 -15.37 9.50
C TYR A 58 7.06 -14.90 10.90
N SER A 59 7.36 -13.63 11.14
CA SER A 59 6.90 -12.89 12.30
C SER A 59 5.83 -11.88 11.85
N LEU A 60 4.65 -11.92 12.49
CA LEU A 60 3.58 -10.96 12.26
C LEU A 60 3.77 -9.74 13.14
N SER A 61 3.69 -8.55 12.55
CA SER A 61 3.70 -7.27 13.26
C SER A 61 2.42 -6.49 12.96
N VAL A 62 1.86 -5.89 14.01
CA VAL A 62 0.64 -5.09 13.95
C VAL A 62 0.85 -3.83 14.77
N ASP A 63 0.93 -2.71 14.07
CA ASP A 63 1.01 -1.38 14.66
C ASP A 63 -0.32 -0.66 14.51
N ILE A 64 -0.74 0.00 15.58
CA ILE A 64 -1.83 0.98 15.53
C ILE A 64 -1.17 2.35 15.49
N ILE A 65 -1.43 3.09 14.41
CA ILE A 65 -0.77 4.36 14.12
C ILE A 65 -1.85 5.43 14.00
N SER A 66 -1.75 6.49 14.81
CA SER A 66 -2.63 7.64 14.70
C SER A 66 -2.37 8.42 13.40
N TRP A 67 -3.36 9.18 12.94
CA TRP A 67 -3.22 9.93 11.68
C TRP A 67 -2.07 10.96 11.68
N ASP A 68 -1.65 11.43 12.86
CA ASP A 68 -0.46 12.28 13.05
C ASP A 68 0.88 11.51 12.97
N GLY A 69 0.84 10.20 12.69
CA GLY A 69 2.01 9.35 12.48
C GLY A 69 2.59 8.74 13.77
N LYS A 70 1.97 8.96 14.94
CA LYS A 70 2.46 8.37 16.19
C LYS A 70 1.98 6.93 16.34
N THR A 71 2.89 6.08 16.77
CA THR A 71 2.54 4.71 17.14
C THR A 71 1.81 4.70 18.48
N VAL A 72 0.54 4.28 18.46
CA VAL A 72 -0.32 4.14 19.64
C VAL A 72 -0.03 2.83 20.36
N SER A 73 0.17 1.75 19.61
CA SER A 73 0.46 0.43 20.14
C SER A 73 1.14 -0.43 19.08
N GLN A 74 2.00 -1.35 19.52
CA GLN A 74 2.68 -2.32 18.67
C GLN A 74 2.50 -3.71 19.26
N LYS A 75 2.26 -4.70 18.39
CA LYS A 75 2.25 -6.11 18.75
C LYS A 75 3.08 -6.87 17.72
N SER A 76 3.89 -7.80 18.20
CA SER A 76 4.63 -8.72 17.35
C SER A 76 4.40 -10.15 17.82
N MET A 77 4.21 -11.06 16.87
CA MET A 77 4.00 -12.49 17.06
C MET A 77 5.04 -13.23 16.23
N PRO A 78 6.17 -13.66 16.84
CA PRO A 78 7.24 -14.35 16.12
C PRO A 78 6.94 -15.85 15.94
N ASN A 79 7.72 -16.49 15.07
CA ASN A 79 7.72 -17.95 14.85
C ASN A 79 6.36 -18.49 14.36
N LEU A 80 5.68 -17.76 13.48
CA LEU A 80 4.48 -18.23 12.81
C LEU A 80 4.86 -18.99 11.54
N GLN A 81 3.99 -19.90 11.12
CA GLN A 81 4.14 -20.57 9.83
C GLN A 81 2.80 -20.75 9.13
N SER A 82 2.84 -20.78 7.81
CA SER A 82 1.69 -21.16 6.97
C SER A 82 2.17 -22.06 5.84
N GLU A 83 1.42 -23.12 5.62
CA GLU A 83 1.71 -24.09 4.56
C GLU A 83 1.21 -23.57 3.20
N GLY A 84 1.81 -24.10 2.15
CA GLY A 84 1.46 -23.80 0.77
C GLY A 84 0.00 -24.11 0.46
N PHE A 85 -0.57 -23.30 -0.43
CA PHE A 85 -1.95 -23.38 -0.88
C PHE A 85 -2.98 -23.28 0.26
N THR A 86 -2.70 -22.42 1.25
CA THR A 86 -3.60 -22.15 2.38
C THR A 86 -3.85 -20.67 2.58
N GLY A 87 -5.02 -20.34 3.14
CA GLY A 87 -5.35 -19.04 3.72
C GLY A 87 -5.55 -19.20 5.23
N THR A 88 -4.48 -19.00 6.01
CA THR A 88 -4.46 -19.30 7.44
C THR A 88 -4.83 -18.06 8.25
N LYS A 89 -5.81 -18.18 9.17
CA LYS A 89 -6.09 -17.13 10.16
C LYS A 89 -4.99 -17.16 11.22
N VAL A 90 -4.17 -16.11 11.27
CA VAL A 90 -2.97 -16.06 12.13
C VAL A 90 -3.19 -15.23 13.39
N ALA A 91 -4.12 -14.28 13.34
CA ALA A 91 -4.46 -13.44 14.48
C ALA A 91 -5.90 -12.94 14.37
N GLU A 92 -6.47 -12.59 15.52
CA GLU A 92 -7.77 -11.94 15.61
C GLU A 92 -7.73 -10.94 16.77
N TYR A 93 -8.19 -9.71 16.50
CA TYR A 93 -8.19 -8.64 17.49
C TYR A 93 -9.57 -8.04 17.59
N LYS A 94 -10.17 -8.03 18.79
CA LYS A 94 -11.43 -7.30 19.01
C LYS A 94 -11.19 -5.81 18.86
N ILE A 95 -12.06 -5.13 18.12
CA ILE A 95 -11.98 -3.68 17.93
C ILE A 95 -12.10 -2.96 19.28
N SER A 96 -12.95 -3.47 20.19
CA SER A 96 -13.11 -2.94 21.54
C SER A 96 -11.83 -2.96 22.37
N ASP A 97 -10.93 -3.91 22.11
CA ASP A 97 -9.71 -4.09 22.89
C ASP A 97 -8.58 -3.19 22.33
N ILE A 98 -8.66 -2.87 21.03
CA ILE A 98 -7.73 -1.96 20.35
C ILE A 98 -8.12 -0.50 20.59
N PHE A 99 -9.37 -0.17 20.33
CA PHE A 99 -9.91 1.19 20.33
C PHE A 99 -10.74 1.42 21.60
N GLN A 100 -10.04 1.62 22.70
CA GLN A 100 -10.61 1.94 24.00
C GLN A 100 -10.00 3.24 24.57
N GLY A 101 -10.78 3.96 25.37
CA GLY A 101 -10.34 5.22 25.97
C GLY A 101 -10.35 6.38 24.98
N SER A 102 -9.21 7.08 24.84
CA SER A 102 -9.10 8.32 24.07
C SER A 102 -8.83 8.13 22.57
N VAL A 103 -8.57 6.90 22.11
CA VAL A 103 -8.32 6.59 20.69
C VAL A 103 -9.50 5.81 20.15
N THR A 104 -10.18 6.36 19.16
CA THR A 104 -11.32 5.74 18.47
C THR A 104 -10.89 5.17 17.12
N VAL A 105 -11.78 4.40 16.50
CA VAL A 105 -11.58 3.83 15.15
C VAL A 105 -11.33 4.91 14.07
N ASN A 106 -11.67 6.17 14.33
CA ASN A 106 -11.45 7.28 13.39
C ASN A 106 -10.11 8.00 13.64
N ASP A 107 -9.42 7.74 14.74
CA ASP A 107 -8.20 8.48 15.12
C ASP A 107 -6.91 7.77 14.65
N ALA A 108 -7.00 6.49 14.29
CA ALA A 108 -5.87 5.66 13.91
C ALA A 108 -6.23 4.59 12.88
N TYR A 109 -5.20 4.03 12.26
CA TYR A 109 -5.27 2.89 11.35
C TYR A 109 -4.31 1.79 11.81
N LEU A 110 -4.44 0.59 11.23
CA LEU A 110 -3.52 -0.51 11.48
C LEU A 110 -2.54 -0.65 10.32
N HIS A 111 -1.26 -0.76 10.62
CA HIS A 111 -0.23 -1.24 9.70
C HIS A 111 0.11 -2.68 10.08
N ILE A 112 -0.06 -3.60 9.15
CA ILE A 112 0.09 -5.03 9.36
C ILE A 112 1.11 -5.53 8.36
N TRP A 113 2.14 -6.22 8.82
CA TRP A 113 3.14 -6.79 7.93
C TRP A 113 3.73 -8.07 8.50
N ILE A 114 4.27 -8.89 7.60
CA ILE A 114 4.99 -10.12 7.93
C ILE A 114 6.43 -9.99 7.44
N THR A 115 7.37 -10.34 8.31
CA THR A 115 8.80 -10.43 7.97
C THR A 115 9.22 -11.89 7.96
N GLU A 116 10.05 -12.28 7.01
CA GLU A 116 10.63 -13.62 6.96
C GLU A 116 11.43 -13.92 8.23
N ASP A 117 11.26 -15.12 8.79
CA ASP A 117 11.98 -15.51 10.01
C ASP A 117 13.51 -15.55 9.77
N GLY A 118 14.26 -14.88 10.65
CA GLY A 118 15.72 -14.79 10.55
C GLY A 118 16.24 -13.72 9.58
N SER A 119 15.35 -12.98 8.91
CA SER A 119 15.69 -11.79 8.12
C SER A 119 14.79 -10.61 8.50
N ASN A 120 15.14 -9.40 8.06
CA ASN A 120 14.26 -8.23 8.17
C ASN A 120 13.49 -7.99 6.86
N THR A 121 13.45 -8.98 5.97
CA THR A 121 12.78 -8.87 4.67
C THR A 121 11.27 -8.89 4.88
N ILE A 122 10.59 -7.83 4.45
CA ILE A 122 9.14 -7.77 4.45
C ILE A 122 8.63 -8.66 3.31
N LEU A 123 7.87 -9.71 3.65
CA LEU A 123 7.23 -10.59 2.68
C LEU A 123 5.95 -9.98 2.13
N SER A 124 5.16 -9.35 3.00
CA SER A 124 3.91 -8.70 2.63
C SER A 124 3.52 -7.68 3.69
N SER A 125 2.79 -6.64 3.26
CA SER A 125 2.29 -5.59 4.14
C SER A 125 0.95 -5.06 3.64
N THR A 126 0.08 -4.69 4.57
CA THR A 126 -1.22 -4.09 4.30
C THR A 126 -1.56 -3.04 5.35
N HIS A 127 -2.49 -2.15 4.99
CA HIS A 127 -3.08 -1.18 5.89
C HIS A 127 -4.56 -1.47 6.06
N PHE A 128 -5.05 -1.41 7.30
CA PHE A 128 -6.45 -1.63 7.61
C PHE A 128 -7.05 -0.39 8.27
N PHE A 129 -8.19 0.04 7.75
CA PHE A 129 -8.89 1.26 8.17
C PHE A 129 -10.22 0.90 8.83
N PRO A 130 -10.30 0.87 10.18
CA PRO A 130 -11.54 0.52 10.89
C PRO A 130 -12.56 1.66 10.90
N GLY A 131 -12.10 2.91 10.74
CA GLY A 131 -12.94 4.10 10.67
C GLY A 131 -13.46 4.39 9.26
N ASN A 132 -14.42 5.30 9.18
CA ASN A 132 -14.97 5.77 7.90
C ASN A 132 -14.28 7.09 7.51
N PHE A 133 -13.66 7.15 6.33
CA PHE A 133 -12.95 8.35 5.85
C PHE A 133 -13.77 9.65 5.84
N THR A 134 -15.10 9.57 5.75
CA THR A 134 -15.97 10.76 5.85
C THR A 134 -16.09 11.34 7.27
N LYS A 135 -15.63 10.60 8.28
CA LYS A 135 -15.62 10.98 9.70
C LYS A 135 -14.21 11.15 10.27
N ILE A 136 -13.20 10.89 9.46
CA ILE A 136 -11.79 10.96 9.85
C ILE A 136 -11.28 12.34 9.47
N ASN A 137 -10.57 12.99 10.40
CA ASN A 137 -9.85 14.22 10.11
C ASN A 137 -8.42 13.86 9.65
N LEU A 138 -8.27 13.58 8.35
CA LEU A 138 -6.96 13.29 7.77
C LEU A 138 -6.08 14.55 7.79
N PRO A 139 -4.77 14.44 8.10
CA PRO A 139 -3.88 15.56 7.98
C PRO A 139 -3.75 15.97 6.52
N SER A 140 -3.62 17.28 6.27
CA SER A 140 -3.19 17.77 4.97
C SER A 140 -1.78 17.25 4.70
N ALA A 141 -1.61 16.51 3.61
CA ALA A 141 -0.35 15.87 3.25
C ALA A 141 0.22 16.50 1.98
N LYS A 142 1.46 17.01 2.05
CA LYS A 142 2.19 17.50 0.89
C LYS A 142 3.18 16.45 0.44
N ILE A 143 2.89 15.85 -0.71
CA ILE A 143 3.74 14.84 -1.34
C ILE A 143 4.78 15.53 -2.23
N THR A 144 6.05 15.23 -2.00
CA THR A 144 7.18 15.77 -2.77
C THR A 144 7.84 14.66 -3.59
N VAL A 145 8.07 14.94 -4.87
CA VAL A 145 8.87 14.11 -5.78
C VAL A 145 10.29 14.68 -5.82
N SER A 146 11.29 13.83 -5.66
CA SER A 146 12.71 14.24 -5.68
C SER A 146 13.61 13.14 -6.27
N ASN A 147 14.92 13.42 -6.39
CA ASN A 147 15.94 12.47 -6.83
C ASN A 147 15.63 11.76 -8.17
N VAL A 148 15.05 12.49 -9.13
CA VAL A 148 14.67 11.94 -10.43
C VAL A 148 15.92 11.62 -11.26
N THR A 149 16.13 10.36 -11.59
CA THR A 149 17.30 9.87 -12.34
C THR A 149 16.89 8.90 -13.44
N SER A 150 17.63 8.88 -14.55
CA SER A 150 17.42 7.91 -15.64
C SER A 150 18.11 6.60 -15.27
N ILE A 151 17.41 5.47 -15.35
CA ILE A 151 17.98 4.12 -15.24
C ILE A 151 18.35 3.60 -16.63
N SER A 152 17.45 3.78 -17.59
CA SER A 152 17.60 3.40 -19.00
C SER A 152 16.98 4.48 -19.90
N SER A 153 16.83 4.20 -21.21
CA SER A 153 16.15 5.12 -22.13
C SER A 153 14.65 5.26 -21.83
N ASN A 154 14.04 4.27 -21.18
CA ASN A 154 12.60 4.21 -20.93
C ASN A 154 12.23 4.01 -19.44
N GLU A 155 13.21 4.07 -18.53
CA GLU A 155 12.97 3.89 -17.10
C GLU A 155 13.58 5.03 -16.27
N VAL A 156 12.76 5.58 -15.37
CA VAL A 156 13.13 6.68 -14.46
C VAL A 156 12.96 6.23 -13.01
N SER A 157 13.95 6.48 -12.16
CA SER A 157 13.85 6.33 -10.71
C SER A 157 13.58 7.68 -10.04
N PHE A 158 12.82 7.68 -8.96
CA PHE A 158 12.53 8.88 -8.17
C PHE A 158 12.20 8.52 -6.72
N SER A 159 12.31 9.50 -5.84
CA SER A 159 11.92 9.40 -4.44
C SER A 159 10.60 10.15 -4.21
N LEU A 160 9.75 9.58 -3.36
CA LEU A 160 8.57 10.21 -2.81
C LEU A 160 8.73 10.39 -1.30
N GLN A 161 8.30 11.54 -0.80
CA GLN A 161 8.19 11.80 0.64
C GLN A 161 6.93 12.61 0.91
N SER A 162 6.27 12.35 2.03
CA SER A 162 5.13 13.11 2.52
C SER A 162 5.46 13.67 3.91
N ASP A 163 5.02 14.90 4.19
CA ASP A 163 5.17 15.54 5.50
C ASP A 163 4.14 15.05 6.54
N ALA A 164 3.05 14.45 6.08
CA ALA A 164 2.01 13.83 6.89
C ALA A 164 1.55 12.49 6.30
N THR A 165 0.67 11.79 7.02
CA THR A 165 0.09 10.52 6.56
C THR A 165 -0.76 10.78 5.31
N ALA A 166 -0.37 10.20 4.18
CA ALA A 166 -1.09 10.34 2.92
C ALA A 166 -1.76 9.01 2.55
N VAL A 167 -3.08 8.99 2.50
CA VAL A 167 -3.87 7.78 2.22
C VAL A 167 -4.17 7.69 0.72
N TYR A 168 -4.03 6.50 0.14
CA TYR A 168 -4.26 6.21 -1.28
C TYR A 168 -3.52 7.18 -2.20
N VAL A 169 -2.21 7.32 -1.98
CA VAL A 169 -1.32 8.11 -2.83
C VAL A 169 -1.40 7.59 -4.25
N MET A 170 -1.97 8.42 -5.11
CA MET A 170 -2.12 8.20 -6.54
C MET A 170 -1.04 8.99 -7.28
N LEU A 171 -0.28 8.26 -8.09
CA LEU A 171 0.65 8.79 -9.07
C LEU A 171 -0.03 8.75 -10.44
N ASP A 172 -0.05 9.87 -11.15
CA ASP A 172 -0.49 9.97 -12.54
C ASP A 172 0.69 10.39 -13.41
N SER A 173 0.88 9.70 -14.53
CA SER A 173 1.95 9.98 -15.49
C SER A 173 1.54 11.00 -16.56
N GLY A 174 0.37 11.63 -16.43
CA GLY A 174 -0.08 12.70 -17.31
C GLY A 174 -0.31 12.22 -18.73
N ALA A 175 0.42 12.74 -19.70
CA ALA A 175 0.36 12.29 -21.09
C ALA A 175 1.23 11.05 -21.38
N LEU A 176 2.05 10.61 -20.42
CA LEU A 176 3.01 9.54 -20.62
C LEU A 176 2.35 8.17 -20.50
N GLU A 177 2.76 7.27 -21.38
CA GLU A 177 2.31 5.88 -21.43
C GLU A 177 3.32 4.97 -20.72
N GLY A 178 2.84 4.22 -19.73
CA GLY A 178 3.69 3.39 -18.88
C GLY A 178 3.02 3.03 -17.57
N TYR A 179 3.82 2.58 -16.61
CA TYR A 179 3.35 2.24 -15.27
C TYR A 179 4.42 2.54 -14.22
N PHE A 180 3.95 2.90 -13.02
CA PHE A 180 4.80 3.02 -11.83
C PHE A 180 5.15 1.65 -11.23
N SER A 181 6.22 1.58 -10.44
CA SER A 181 6.60 0.39 -9.68
C SER A 181 5.55 0.01 -8.64
N ASP A 182 4.84 1.00 -8.09
CA ASP A 182 3.67 0.82 -7.24
C ASP A 182 2.76 2.08 -7.26
N ASN A 183 1.49 1.95 -6.85
CA ASN A 183 0.52 3.07 -6.84
C ASN A 183 -0.69 2.82 -5.93
N GLY A 184 -1.35 3.85 -5.41
CA GLY A 184 -2.52 3.73 -4.53
C GLY A 184 -2.20 3.18 -3.14
N PHE A 185 -1.01 3.45 -2.61
CA PHE A 185 -0.56 3.02 -1.28
C PHE A 185 -0.74 4.11 -0.22
N LEU A 186 -0.55 3.76 1.05
CA LEU A 186 -0.42 4.74 2.14
C LEU A 186 1.05 5.13 2.30
N MET A 187 1.31 6.43 2.47
CA MET A 187 2.63 6.94 2.86
C MET A 187 2.62 7.37 4.32
N THR A 188 3.61 6.90 5.08
CA THR A 188 3.88 7.37 6.43
C THR A 188 4.69 8.68 6.40
N PRO A 189 4.47 9.59 7.37
CA PRO A 189 5.20 10.86 7.43
C PRO A 189 6.71 10.65 7.46
N ASN A 190 7.45 11.48 6.72
CA ASN A 190 8.92 11.54 6.69
C ASN A 190 9.64 10.26 6.21
N THR A 191 8.92 9.22 5.80
CA THR A 191 9.49 8.04 5.17
C THR A 191 9.75 8.30 3.69
N VAL A 192 10.94 7.92 3.22
CA VAL A 192 11.31 8.01 1.80
C VAL A 192 10.93 6.72 1.08
N TYR A 193 10.13 6.84 0.03
CA TYR A 193 9.72 5.73 -0.82
C TYR A 193 10.44 5.86 -2.17
N ASN A 194 11.23 4.85 -2.53
CA ASN A 194 11.90 4.81 -3.83
C ASN A 194 11.02 4.10 -4.84
N MET A 195 10.81 4.76 -5.98
CA MET A 195 9.84 4.38 -6.99
C MET A 195 10.50 4.42 -8.36
N ASN A 196 9.98 3.59 -9.26
CA ASN A 196 10.36 3.64 -10.67
C ASN A 196 9.12 3.92 -11.53
N PHE A 197 9.33 4.55 -12.68
CA PHE A 197 8.35 4.63 -13.75
C PHE A 197 8.95 3.98 -15.00
N THR A 198 8.27 2.98 -15.54
CA THR A 198 8.62 2.31 -16.78
C THR A 198 7.71 2.83 -17.89
N SER A 199 8.30 3.56 -18.83
CA SER A 199 7.67 4.09 -20.03
C SER A 199 7.71 3.05 -21.16
N TRP A 200 6.71 3.05 -22.03
CA TRP A 200 6.74 2.21 -23.25
C TRP A 200 7.53 2.82 -24.39
N SER A 201 7.83 4.11 -24.31
CA SER A 201 8.72 4.83 -25.22
C SER A 201 9.90 5.44 -24.46
N ASP A 202 10.92 5.85 -25.20
CA ASP A 202 12.01 6.63 -24.60
C ASP A 202 11.47 7.91 -23.93
N ILE A 203 12.04 8.25 -22.77
CA ILE A 203 11.60 9.38 -21.96
C ILE A 203 12.79 10.06 -21.27
N SER A 204 12.76 11.39 -21.20
CA SER A 204 13.72 12.16 -20.42
C SER A 204 13.23 12.37 -18.97
N THR A 205 14.16 12.52 -18.03
CA THR A 205 13.81 12.88 -16.63
C THR A 205 13.09 14.23 -16.55
N GLN A 206 13.37 15.15 -17.48
CA GLN A 206 12.69 16.44 -17.56
C GLN A 206 11.22 16.28 -17.99
N ASP A 207 10.95 15.45 -18.99
CA ASP A 207 9.58 15.19 -19.44
C ASP A 207 8.78 14.42 -18.40
N PHE A 208 9.40 13.44 -17.73
CA PHE A 208 8.81 12.78 -16.57
C PHE A 208 8.43 13.78 -15.48
N SER A 209 9.37 14.63 -15.06
CA SER A 209 9.15 15.60 -13.97
C SER A 209 8.06 16.62 -14.28
N LYS A 210 7.85 16.96 -15.56
CA LYS A 210 6.76 17.86 -16.00
C LYS A 210 5.38 17.21 -15.97
N ASN A 211 5.31 15.88 -16.10
CA ASN A 211 4.06 15.15 -16.28
C ASN A 211 3.59 14.42 -15.03
N ILE A 212 4.49 14.05 -14.12
CA ILE A 212 4.10 13.37 -12.88
C ILE A 212 3.22 14.27 -12.02
N VAL A 213 2.07 13.75 -11.62
CA VAL A 213 1.15 14.38 -10.67
C VAL A 213 0.94 13.43 -9.50
N THR A 214 0.98 13.97 -8.29
CA THR A 214 0.67 13.24 -7.07
C THR A 214 -0.66 13.73 -6.51
N ARG A 215 -1.46 12.80 -5.99
CA ARG A 215 -2.69 13.07 -5.26
C ARG A 215 -2.83 12.07 -4.12
N SER A 216 -3.64 12.40 -3.14
CA SER A 216 -4.04 11.53 -2.04
C SER A 216 -5.52 11.75 -1.73
N LEU A 217 -6.06 10.98 -0.79
CA LEU A 217 -7.48 11.07 -0.44
C LEU A 217 -7.89 12.47 0.06
N VAL A 218 -7.02 13.20 0.76
CA VAL A 218 -7.34 14.54 1.28
C VAL A 218 -7.50 15.58 0.16
N ASP A 219 -6.89 15.37 -1.00
CA ASP A 219 -6.98 16.30 -2.15
C ASP A 219 -8.35 16.26 -2.87
N THR A 220 -9.31 15.48 -2.36
CA THR A 220 -10.63 15.29 -2.96
C THR A 220 -11.74 16.15 -2.33
N TYR A 221 -11.45 16.90 -1.26
CA TYR A 221 -12.40 17.75 -0.55
C TYR A 221 -11.79 19.06 -0.05
#